data_AF-A0A7G8BDU5-F1
#
_entry.id   AF-A0A7G8BDU5-F1
#
_cell.length_a   1.000
_cell.length_b   1.000
_cell.length_c   1.000
_cell.angle_alpha   90.00
_cell.angle_beta   90.00
_cell.angle_gamma   90.00
#
_symmetry.space_group_name_H-M   'P 1'
#
loop_
_entity.id
_entity.type
_entity.pdbx_description
1 polymer ?
#
loop_
_entity_poly.entity_id
_entity_poly.type
_entity_poly.pdbx_seq_one_letter_code
_entity_poly.pdbx_strand_id
1 'polypeptide(L)'
;MIPECQHVLPGGKKCRAIALRGKTHCHHHSPTRKRHAPRPYRLRQTALLGPLPELSSHDAVQQVISQTVHALANGDISVCRAQVLITSLQLAAKTL
;
A
#
# COMPACT_ATOMS: atom_id res chain seq x y z
N MET A 1 -15.65 32.78 -19.02
CA MET A 1 -15.93 31.33 -19.18
C MET A 1 -14.95 30.54 -18.33
N ILE A 2 -15.42 29.55 -17.58
CA ILE A 2 -14.54 28.63 -16.84
C ILE A 2 -14.21 27.47 -17.79
N PRO A 3 -12.93 27.20 -18.10
CA PRO A 3 -12.58 26.14 -19.04
C PRO A 3 -12.91 24.76 -18.45
N GLU A 4 -13.52 23.90 -19.26
CA GLU A 4 -13.77 22.49 -18.91
C GLU A 4 -12.61 21.59 -19.35
N CYS A 5 -12.50 20.43 -18.70
CA CYS A 5 -11.53 19.41 -19.06
C CYS A 5 -11.76 18.91 -20.49
N GLN A 6 -10.70 18.84 -21.28
CA GLN A 6 -10.76 18.35 -22.67
C GLN A 6 -10.68 16.81 -22.79
N HIS A 7 -10.63 16.06 -21.68
CA HIS A 7 -10.51 14.60 -21.72
C HIS A 7 -11.81 13.92 -22.15
N VAL A 8 -11.71 12.95 -23.05
CA VAL A 8 -12.82 12.07 -23.47
C VAL A 8 -12.70 10.73 -22.74
N LEU A 9 -13.75 10.36 -22.02
CA LEU A 9 -13.83 9.10 -21.27
C LEU A 9 -13.90 7.91 -22.24
N PRO A 10 -13.57 6.67 -21.81
CA PRO A 10 -13.61 5.48 -22.66
C PRO A 10 -14.97 5.23 -23.35
N GLY A 11 -16.07 5.69 -22.74
CA GLY A 11 -17.42 5.64 -23.33
C GLY A 11 -17.78 6.82 -24.25
N GLY A 12 -16.81 7.59 -24.74
CA GLY A 12 -17.01 8.72 -25.66
C GLY A 12 -17.56 10.01 -25.03
N LYS A 13 -17.93 9.99 -23.74
CA LYS A 13 -18.44 11.18 -23.03
C LYS A 13 -17.28 12.09 -22.61
N LYS A 14 -17.46 13.40 -22.77
CA LYS A 14 -16.48 14.40 -22.31
C LYS A 14 -16.48 14.51 -20.78
N CYS A 15 -15.30 14.70 -20.21
CA CYS A 15 -15.14 14.97 -18.78
C CYS A 15 -15.75 16.33 -18.44
N ARG A 16 -16.79 16.35 -17.61
CA ARG A 16 -17.50 17.59 -17.18
C ARG A 16 -16.83 18.33 -16.02
N ALA A 17 -15.60 17.95 -15.67
CA ALA A 17 -14.86 18.60 -14.60
C ALA A 17 -14.21 19.91 -15.09
N ILE A 18 -14.08 20.89 -14.19
CA ILE A 18 -13.41 22.15 -14.48
C ILE A 18 -11.90 21.91 -14.69
N ALA A 19 -11.35 22.53 -15.73
CA ALA A 19 -9.92 22.51 -15.98
C ALA A 19 -9.17 23.37 -14.95
N LEU A 20 -7.97 22.93 -14.57
CA LEU A 20 -7.12 23.72 -13.68
C LEU A 20 -6.76 25.06 -14.34
N ARG A 21 -6.53 26.11 -13.53
CA ARG A 21 -6.14 27.44 -14.04
C ARG A 21 -4.93 27.32 -14.98
N GLY A 22 -5.07 27.83 -16.20
CA GLY A 22 -4.02 27.80 -17.23
C GLY A 22 -3.75 26.41 -17.83
N LYS A 23 -4.59 25.40 -17.57
CA LYS A 23 -4.44 24.04 -18.12
C LYS A 23 -5.68 23.63 -18.90
N THR A 24 -5.53 22.62 -19.76
CA THR A 24 -6.61 22.02 -20.58
C THR A 24 -7.33 20.85 -19.89
N HIS A 25 -6.80 20.37 -18.76
CA HIS A 25 -7.29 19.20 -18.06
C HIS A 25 -7.62 19.50 -16.60
N CYS A 26 -8.59 18.77 -16.04
CA CYS A 26 -8.89 18.83 -14.61
C CYS A 26 -7.77 18.19 -13.78
N HIS A 27 -7.86 18.31 -12.46
CA HIS A 27 -6.89 17.72 -11.55
C HIS A 27 -6.69 16.20 -11.73
N HIS A 28 -7.73 15.45 -12.12
CA HIS A 28 -7.67 14.00 -12.33
C HIS A 28 -7.01 13.60 -13.67
N HIS A 29 -7.21 14.42 -14.70
CA HIS A 29 -6.68 14.18 -16.05
C HIS A 29 -5.44 15.02 -16.36
N SER A 30 -4.84 15.67 -15.36
CA SER A 30 -3.64 16.47 -15.57
C SER A 30 -2.47 15.56 -15.97
N PRO A 31 -1.71 15.88 -17.05
CA PRO A 31 -0.58 15.06 -17.49
C PRO A 31 0.49 14.86 -16.41
N THR A 32 0.57 15.78 -15.45
CA THR A 32 1.49 15.70 -14.31
C THR A 32 1.08 14.64 -13.29
N ARG A 33 -0.21 14.25 -13.25
CA ARG A 33 -0.58 12.94 -12.74
C ARG A 33 -0.20 11.94 -13.82
N LYS A 34 1.08 11.59 -13.88
CA LYS A 34 1.44 10.22 -14.26
C LYS A 34 0.55 9.37 -13.37
N ARG A 35 -0.50 8.75 -13.94
CA ARG A 35 -1.23 7.68 -13.26
C ARG A 35 -0.09 6.78 -12.79
N HIS A 36 0.16 6.71 -11.48
CA HIS A 36 1.10 5.72 -10.98
C HIS A 36 0.65 4.44 -11.67
N ALA A 37 1.50 3.92 -12.57
CA ALA A 37 1.17 2.72 -13.33
C ALA A 37 0.57 1.78 -12.30
N PRO A 38 -0.65 1.24 -12.53
CA PRO A 38 -1.37 0.48 -11.52
C PRO A 38 -0.33 -0.47 -10.95
N ARG A 39 0.12 -0.17 -9.72
CA ARG A 39 1.28 -0.86 -9.14
C ARG A 39 0.82 -2.28 -9.26
N PRO A 40 1.52 -3.15 -10.03
CA PRO A 40 1.01 -4.47 -10.35
C PRO A 40 0.52 -4.98 -9.02
N TYR A 41 -0.72 -5.51 -8.99
CA TYR A 41 -1.22 -6.23 -7.84
C TYR A 41 -0.21 -7.36 -7.68
N ARG A 42 0.93 -7.07 -7.04
CA ARG A 42 1.79 -8.03 -6.43
C ARG A 42 0.77 -8.58 -5.48
N LEU A 43 0.24 -9.77 -5.82
CA LEU A 43 -0.07 -10.80 -4.85
C LEU A 43 0.88 -10.51 -3.71
N ARG A 44 0.38 -9.83 -2.68
CA ARG A 44 1.24 -9.20 -1.69
C ARG A 44 1.62 -10.39 -0.86
N GLN A 45 2.58 -11.13 -1.40
CA GLN A 45 2.93 -12.47 -0.98
C GLN A 45 3.10 -12.30 0.51
N THR A 46 2.36 -13.09 1.25
CA THR A 46 2.60 -13.40 2.65
C THR A 46 4.00 -14.00 2.87
N ALA A 47 4.93 -13.83 1.92
CA ALA A 47 6.35 -14.14 1.96
C ALA A 47 7.20 -12.93 2.40
N LEU A 48 6.60 -11.84 2.91
CA LEU A 48 7.37 -10.73 3.51
C LEU A 48 8.18 -11.17 4.73
N LEU A 49 7.67 -12.20 5.41
CA LEU A 49 8.42 -13.03 6.32
C LEU A 49 8.60 -14.33 5.53
N GLY A 50 9.79 -14.94 5.53
CA GLY A 50 9.98 -16.26 4.91
C GLY A 50 9.09 -17.32 5.56
N PRO A 51 9.41 -18.63 5.43
CA PRO A 51 8.74 -19.62 6.26
C PRO A 51 8.90 -19.21 7.74
N LEU A 52 7.79 -18.84 8.39
CA LEU A 52 7.80 -18.48 9.79
C LEU A 52 8.21 -19.74 10.58
N PRO A 53 9.13 -19.62 11.55
CA PRO A 53 9.40 -20.71 12.46
C PRO A 53 8.12 -21.08 13.20
N GLU A 54 8.02 -22.35 13.58
CA GLU A 54 6.91 -22.81 14.42
C GLU A 54 6.92 -22.04 15.75
N LEU A 55 5.79 -21.43 16.09
CA LEU A 55 5.63 -20.60 17.29
C LEU A 55 5.43 -21.50 18.53
N SER A 56 6.35 -22.44 18.76
CA SER A 56 6.27 -23.43 19.85
C SER A 56 6.98 -22.98 21.13
N SER A 57 7.72 -21.87 21.10
CA SER A 57 8.49 -21.35 22.23
C SER A 57 8.58 -19.83 22.21
N HIS A 58 8.86 -19.24 23.36
CA HIS A 58 9.10 -17.79 23.47
C HIS A 58 10.27 -17.30 22.60
N ASP A 59 11.33 -18.10 22.43
CA ASP A 59 12.46 -17.75 21.56
C ASP A 59 12.04 -17.68 20.09
N ALA A 60 11.20 -18.61 19.62
CA ALA A 60 10.68 -18.58 18.26
C ALA A 60 9.82 -17.31 18.03
N VAL A 61 9.01 -16.90 19.01
CA VAL A 61 8.26 -15.64 18.95
C VAL A 61 9.21 -14.44 18.84
N GLN A 62 10.27 -14.39 19.65
CA GLN A 62 11.25 -13.29 19.61
C GLN A 62 11.95 -13.19 18.25
N GLN A 63 12.29 -14.32 17.64
CA GLN A 63 12.86 -14.35 16.29
C GLN A 63 11.91 -13.74 15.25
N VAL A 64 10.62 -14.08 15.29
CA VAL A 64 9.63 -13.52 14.35
C VAL A 64 9.41 -12.02 14.59
N ILE A 65 9.39 -11.57 15.84
CA ILE A 65 9.30 -10.15 16.17
C ILE A 65 10.52 -9.40 15.58
N SER A 66 11.73 -9.93 15.75
CA SER A 66 12.95 -9.36 15.18
C SER A 66 12.87 -9.26 13.65
N GLN A 67 12.45 -10.32 12.96
CA GLN A 67 12.25 -10.31 11.50
C GLN A 67 11.22 -9.24 11.07
N THR A 68 10.14 -9.09 11.83
CA THR A 68 9.10 -8.07 11.56
C THR A 68 9.66 -6.66 11.71
N VAL A 69 10.49 -6.41 12.72
CA VAL A 69 11.17 -5.12 12.93
C VAL A 69 12.13 -4.82 11.77
N HIS A 70 12.92 -5.80 11.32
CA HIS A 70 13.80 -5.63 10.17
C HIS A 70 13.02 -5.31 8.88
N ALA A 71 11.94 -6.03 8.60
CA ALA A 71 11.08 -5.76 7.45
C ALA A 71 10.44 -4.35 7.52
N LEU A 72 10.11 -3.87 8.73
CA LEU A 72 9.62 -2.51 8.93
C LEU A 72 10.71 -1.48 8.65
N ALA A 73 11.92 -1.69 9.16
CA ALA A 73 13.06 -0.79 8.96
C ALA A 73 13.46 -0.67 7.47
N ASN A 74 13.35 -1.77 6.72
CA ASN A 74 13.63 -1.81 5.28
C ASN A 74 12.51 -1.23 4.41
N GLY A 75 11.34 -0.94 4.98
CA GLY A 75 10.17 -0.44 4.24
C GLY A 75 9.42 -1.51 3.44
N ASP A 76 9.69 -2.78 3.70
CA ASP A 76 9.03 -3.93 3.05
C ASP A 76 7.56 -4.08 3.53
N ILE A 77 7.30 -3.71 4.79
CA ILE A 77 5.97 -3.63 5.39
C ILE A 77 5.65 -2.21 5.87
N SER A 78 4.36 -1.89 5.87
CA SER A 78 3.86 -0.63 6.44
C SER A 78 3.77 -0.70 7.97
N VAL A 79 3.94 0.42 8.66
CA VAL A 79 3.79 0.56 10.12
C VAL A 79 2.51 -0.10 10.65
N CYS A 80 1.36 0.16 10.00
CA CYS A 80 0.07 -0.44 10.38
C CYS A 80 0.10 -1.98 10.34
N ARG A 81 0.79 -2.58 9.36
CA ARG A 81 0.92 -4.04 9.25
C ARG A 81 1.85 -4.59 10.31
N ALA A 82 2.99 -3.94 10.54
CA ALA A 82 3.93 -4.33 11.60
C ALA A 82 3.26 -4.30 12.97
N GLN A 83 2.45 -3.28 13.25
CA GLN A 83 1.72 -3.16 14.51
C GLN A 83 0.78 -4.35 14.74
N VAL A 84 -0.02 -4.72 13.74
CA VAL A 84 -0.95 -5.86 13.82
C VAL A 84 -0.17 -7.16 14.07
N LEU A 85 0.90 -7.40 13.32
CA LEU A 85 1.73 -8.61 13.45
C LEU A 85 2.34 -8.73 14.85
N ILE A 86 3.03 -7.69 15.34
CA ILE A 86 3.68 -7.70 16.65
C ILE A 86 2.64 -7.91 17.77
N THR A 87 1.49 -7.21 17.68
CA THR A 87 0.42 -7.35 18.68
C THR A 87 -0.16 -8.76 18.70
N SER A 88 -0.37 -9.36 17.52
CA SER A 88 -0.85 -10.74 17.41
C SER A 88 0.14 -11.77 17.95
N LEU A 89 1.45 -11.58 17.70
CA LEU A 89 2.52 -12.44 18.21
C LEU A 89 2.65 -12.34 19.73
N GLN A 90 2.56 -11.13 20.29
CA GLN A 90 2.56 -10.92 21.75
C GLN A 90 1.35 -11.56 22.42
N LEU A 91 0.18 -11.55 21.76
CA LEU A 91 -1.01 -12.21 22.28
C LEU A 91 -0.85 -13.74 22.26
N ALA A 92 -0.37 -14.31 21.16
CA ALA A 92 -0.11 -15.74 21.04
C ALA A 92 0.95 -16.22 22.06
N ALA A 93 1.97 -15.41 22.33
CA ALA A 93 2.99 -15.73 23.32
C ALA A 93 2.47 -15.85 24.74
N LYS A 94 1.29 -15.27 25.06
CA LYS A 94 0.68 -15.40 26.40
C LYS A 94 0.03 -16.77 26.62
N THR A 95 -0.18 -17.54 25.56
CA THR A 95 -0.82 -18.86 25.62
C THR A 95 0.15 -20.01 25.43
N LEU A 96 1.44 -19.70 25.25
CA LEU A 96 2.55 -20.67 25.27
C LEU A 96 2.96 -20.95 26.72
#